data_AF-A0A958PMR8-F1
#
_entry.id   AF-A0A958PMR8-F1
#
_cell.length_a   1.000
_cell.length_b   1.000
_cell.length_c   1.000
_cell.angle_alpha   90.00
_cell.angle_beta   90.00
_cell.angle_gamma   90.00
#
_symmetry.space_group_name_H-M   'P 1'
#
loop_
_entity.id
_entity.type
_entity.pdbx_description
1 polymer ?
#
loop_
_entity_poly.entity_id
_entity_poly.type
_entity_poly.pdbx_seq_one_letter_code
_entity_poly.pdbx_strand_id
1 'polypeptide(L)' 'MACLAQLKEGSVGQVSPGILTESHVNDGEFLACQAIPLSKKVLVDFGEF' A
#
# COMPACT_ATOMS: atom_id res chain seq x y z
N MET A 1 -4.69 -11.31 4.75
CA MET A 1 -4.90 -10.86 3.34
C MET A 1 -3.53 -10.85 2.65
N ALA A 2 -3.33 -11.57 1.55
CA ALA A 2 -1.98 -11.98 1.12
C ALA A 2 -1.05 -10.85 0.61
N CYS A 3 -1.58 -9.70 0.16
CA CYS A 3 -0.75 -8.60 -0.37
C CYS A 3 -1.07 -7.22 0.22
N LEU A 4 -1.81 -7.16 1.33
CA LEU A 4 -2.08 -5.90 2.01
C LEU A 4 -0.80 -5.41 2.69
N ALA A 5 -0.49 -4.13 2.57
CA ALA A 5 0.63 -3.50 3.28
C ALA A 5 0.29 -2.05 3.63
N GLN A 6 0.97 -1.53 4.65
CA GLN A 6 0.90 -0.14 5.06
C GLN A 6 2.20 0.59 4.71
N LEU A 7 2.09 1.79 4.15
CA LEU A 7 3.23 2.63 3.83
C LEU A 7 3.80 3.27 5.12
N LYS A 8 5.11 3.11 5.34
CA LYS A 8 5.82 3.78 6.46
C LYS A 8 6.69 4.94 5.97
N GLU A 9 7.34 4.79 4.81
CA GLU A 9 8.15 5.85 4.19
C GLU A 9 8.08 5.78 2.66
N GLY A 10 8.15 6.94 1.99
CA GLY A 10 8.19 7.05 0.54
C GLY A 10 6.82 7.33 -0.07
N SER A 11 6.62 6.88 -1.31
CA SER A 11 5.36 7.06 -2.03
C SER A 11 5.11 5.90 -2.98
N VAL A 12 3.86 5.43 -3.00
CA VAL A 12 3.40 4.35 -3.87
C VAL A 12 2.12 4.78 -4.57
N GLY A 13 2.01 4.47 -5.85
CA GLY A 13 0.76 4.52 -6.59
C GLY A 13 0.16 3.12 -6.70
N GLN A 14 -1.13 3.03 -6.97
CA GLN A 14 -1.78 1.77 -7.33
C GLN A 14 -2.79 2.04 -8.44
N VAL A 15 -2.97 1.08 -9.34
CA VAL A 15 -3.88 1.22 -10.49
C VAL A 15 -5.34 1.24 -10.03
N SER A 16 -5.67 0.48 -8.99
CA SER A 16 -6.99 0.45 -8.37
C SER A 16 -6.87 0.08 -6.89
N PRO A 17 -7.68 0.67 -6.00
CA PRO A 17 -7.74 0.27 -4.59
C PRO A 17 -8.35 -1.13 -4.39
N GLY A 18 -8.99 -1.70 -5.41
CA GLY A 18 -9.57 -3.04 -5.34
C GLY A 18 -10.64 -3.16 -4.26
N ILE A 19 -10.35 -3.93 -3.20
CA ILE A 19 -11.23 -4.16 -2.05
C ILE A 19 -11.06 -3.11 -0.93
N LEU A 20 -10.08 -2.21 -1.05
CA LEU A 20 -9.81 -1.21 -0.01
C LEU A 20 -10.84 -0.08 -0.04
N THR A 21 -11.25 0.35 1.16
CA THR A 21 -12.09 1.53 1.34
C THR A 21 -11.25 2.80 1.20
N GLU A 22 -11.90 3.94 0.95
CA GLU A 22 -11.20 5.24 0.94
C GLU A 22 -10.50 5.52 2.27
N SER A 23 -11.09 5.11 3.41
CA SER A 23 -10.47 5.24 4.73
C SER A 23 -9.16 4.47 4.83
N HIS A 24 -9.12 3.21 4.35
CA HIS A 24 -7.90 2.39 4.37
C HIS A 24 -6.78 3.03 3.51
N VAL A 25 -7.14 3.54 2.33
CA VAL A 25 -6.17 4.24 1.46
C VAL A 25 -5.65 5.52 2.13
N ASN A 26 -6.52 6.26 2.83
CA ASN A 26 -6.14 7.46 3.58
C ASN A 26 -5.23 7.14 4.78
N ASP A 27 -5.40 5.97 5.39
CA ASP A 27 -4.54 5.46 6.47
C ASP A 27 -3.21 4.87 5.96
N GLY A 28 -2.96 4.98 4.65
CA GLY A 28 -1.74 4.56 3.99
C GLY A 28 -1.68 3.07 3.66
N GLU A 29 -2.81 2.37 3.69
CA GLU A 29 -2.90 0.98 3.25
C GLU A 29 -3.04 0.87 1.74
N PHE A 30 -2.38 -0.12 1.16
CA PHE A 30 -2.39 -0.36 -0.28
C PHE A 30 -2.16 -1.85 -0.59
N LEU A 31 -2.47 -2.24 -1.83
CA LEU A 31 -2.23 -3.60 -2.30
C LEU A 31 -0.85 -3.70 -2.93
N ALA A 32 0.13 -4.23 -2.20
CA ALA A 32 1.51 -4.33 -2.64
C ALA A 32 1.68 -5.14 -3.94
N CYS A 33 0.80 -6.10 -4.20
CA CYS A 33 0.82 -6.88 -5.43
C CYS A 33 0.50 -6.09 -6.71
N GLN A 34 -0.04 -4.87 -6.57
CA GLN A 34 -0.40 -3.98 -7.68
C GLN A 34 0.24 -2.58 -7.53
N ALA A 35 1.16 -2.42 -6.57
CA ALA A 35 1.74 -1.15 -6.23
C ALA A 35 2.89 -0.78 -7.18
N ILE A 36 2.97 0.51 -7.51
CA ILE A 36 4.03 1.11 -8.32
C ILE A 36 4.79 2.10 -7.43
N PRO A 37 6.07 1.84 -7.11
CA PRO A 37 6.90 2.77 -6.37
C PRO A 37 7.06 4.10 -7.13
N LEU A 38 6.78 5.21 -6.47
CA LEU A 38 6.94 6.56 -7.02
C LEU A 38 8.16 7.29 -6.45
N SER A 39 8.75 6.76 -5.38
CA SER A 39 9.99 7.24 -4.78
C SER A 39 11.13 6.22 -4.95
N LYS A 40 12.37 6.71 -4.91
CA LYS A 40 13.58 5.86 -5.03
C LYS A 40 13.72 4.80 -3.94
N LYS A 41 13.10 5.05 -2.78
CA LYS A 41 13.05 4.14 -1.63
C LYS A 41 11.63 4.17 -1.10
N VAL A 42 11.12 3.00 -0.75
CA VAL A 42 9.82 2.81 -0.10
C VAL A 42 10.03 1.85 1.07
N LEU A 43 9.47 2.19 2.23
CA LEU A 43 9.41 1.30 3.38
C LEU A 43 7.94 0.96 3.64
N VAL A 44 7.65 -0.34 3.73
CA VAL A 44 6.28 -0.85 3.85
C VAL A 44 6.23 -1.91 4.95
N ASP A 45 5.09 -2.02 5.59
CA ASP A 45 4.82 -2.97 6.66
C ASP A 45 3.70 -3.91 6.23
N PHE A 46 4.00 -5.21 6.17
CA PHE A 46 3.03 -6.24 5.83
C PHE A 46 2.30 -6.80 7.06
N GLY A 47 2.51 -6.23 8.25
CA GLY A 47 1.87 -6.70 9.48
C GLY A 47 2.01 -8.20 9.74
N GLU A 48 1.16 -8.73 10.62
CA GLU A 48 0.93 -10.15 10.79
C GLU A 48 -0.56 -10.41 10.52
N PHE A 49 -0.88 -11.00 9.36
CA PHE A 49 -2.27 -11.25 8.90
C PHE A 49 -2.62 -12.74 8.87
#